data_AF-A0A3R7RSI4-F1
#
_entry.id   AF-A0A3R7RSI4-F1
#
_cell.length_a   1.000
_cell.length_b   1.000
_cell.length_c   1.000
_cell.angle_alpha   90.00
_cell.angle_beta   90.00
_cell.angle_gamma   90.00
#
_symmetry.space_group_name_H-M   'P 1'
#
loop_
_entity.id
_entity.type
_entity.pdbx_description
1 polymer ?
#
loop_
_entity_poly.entity_id
_entity_poly.type
_entity_poly.pdbx_seq_one_letter_code
_entity_poly.pdbx_strand_id
1 'polypeptide(L)'
;MSSLRDDANHCFVCGPTNPIGLQLEFVMDGEVCRSEFTPLANHCGYDGVTHGGLIYSALDDVMANWMFLKGVRAYTARCDIRYKGALPVGTHTKLEGCCVRERGRLFQMQGMMVRTDTNELVA
;
A
#
# COMPACT_ATOMS: atom_id res chain seq x y z
N MET A 1 -2.56 17.82 17.65
CA MET A 1 -1.77 16.60 17.41
C MET A 1 -2.71 15.43 17.56
N SER A 2 -3.19 14.90 16.44
CA SER A 2 -4.10 13.74 16.43
C SER A 2 -3.36 12.57 17.07
N SER A 3 -3.95 11.94 18.09
CA SER A 3 -3.40 10.71 18.66
C SER A 3 -3.22 9.70 17.53
N LEU A 4 -1.98 9.36 17.21
CA LEU A 4 -1.66 8.23 16.34
C LEU A 4 -2.40 7.02 16.92
N ARG A 5 -3.33 6.48 16.15
CA ARG A 5 -4.07 5.29 16.56
C ARG A 5 -3.08 4.14 16.70
N ASP A 6 -3.07 3.49 17.84
CA ASP A 6 -2.18 2.38 18.19
C ASP A 6 -2.70 1.02 17.72
N ASP A 7 -3.96 0.96 17.27
CA ASP A 7 -4.62 -0.25 16.77
C ASP A 7 -3.96 -0.84 15.50
N ALA A 8 -3.09 -0.09 14.82
CA ALA A 8 -2.30 -0.55 13.68
C ALA A 8 -0.80 -0.75 13.98
N ASN A 9 -0.34 -0.61 15.24
CA ASN A 9 1.09 -0.67 15.57
C ASN A 9 1.79 -1.99 15.18
N HIS A 10 1.02 -3.08 15.10
CA HIS A 10 1.47 -4.41 14.71
C HIS A 10 1.02 -4.82 13.29
N CYS A 11 0.45 -3.89 12.50
CA CYS A 11 0.10 -4.15 11.10
C CYS A 11 1.32 -4.67 10.33
N PHE A 12 1.11 -5.65 9.45
CA PHE A 12 2.19 -6.20 8.63
C PHE A 12 2.77 -5.17 7.66
N VAL A 13 1.97 -4.23 7.17
CA VAL A 13 2.44 -3.24 6.19
C VAL A 13 2.84 -1.93 6.84
N CYS A 14 1.94 -1.26 7.55
CA CYS A 14 2.20 0.07 8.12
C CYS A 14 2.67 0.08 9.59
N GLY A 15 2.68 -1.09 10.26
CA GLY A 15 2.89 -1.14 11.71
C GLY A 15 4.34 -0.85 12.11
N PRO A 16 4.64 0.29 12.76
CA PRO A 16 6.02 0.68 13.06
C PRO A 16 6.74 -0.27 14.02
N THR A 17 5.99 -1.06 14.80
CA THR A 17 6.55 -1.98 15.80
C THR A 17 6.51 -3.45 15.38
N ASN A 18 6.10 -3.75 14.15
CA ASN A 18 6.11 -5.12 13.64
C ASN A 18 7.52 -5.49 13.14
N PRO A 19 8.27 -6.39 13.82
CA PRO A 19 9.66 -6.69 13.48
C PRO A 19 9.82 -7.47 12.17
N ILE A 20 8.73 -8.02 11.63
CA ILE A 20 8.70 -8.72 10.35
C ILE A 20 7.85 -8.00 9.30
N GLY A 21 7.36 -6.79 9.62
CA GLY A 21 6.52 -6.00 8.74
C GLY A 21 7.31 -5.20 7.71
N LEU A 22 6.60 -4.65 6.73
CA LEU A 22 7.16 -3.74 5.74
C LEU A 22 7.45 -2.35 6.32
N GLN A 23 6.77 -1.98 7.42
CA GLN A 23 6.90 -0.71 8.14
C GLN A 23 6.79 0.53 7.21
N LEU A 24 5.88 0.48 6.24
CA LEU A 24 5.65 1.56 5.28
C LEU A 24 4.97 2.75 5.95
N GLU A 25 5.40 3.95 5.57
CA GLU A 25 4.77 5.20 6.01
C GLU A 25 3.78 5.70 4.97
N PHE A 26 2.66 6.25 5.44
CA PHE A 26 1.57 6.74 4.59
C PHE A 26 1.25 8.19 4.93
N VAL A 27 1.06 9.00 3.90
CA VAL A 27 0.72 10.42 4.05
C VAL A 27 -0.44 10.79 3.14
N MET A 28 -1.30 11.70 3.60
CA MET A 28 -2.35 12.28 2.77
C MET A 28 -1.82 13.53 2.06
N ASP A 29 -1.90 13.55 0.73
CA ASP A 29 -1.71 14.72 -0.13
C ASP A 29 -3.06 15.08 -0.77
N GLY A 30 -3.80 15.99 -0.11
CA GLY A 30 -5.18 16.28 -0.45
C GLY A 30 -6.08 15.04 -0.32
N GLU A 31 -6.63 14.58 -1.45
CA GLU A 31 -7.49 13.40 -1.52
C GLU A 31 -6.77 12.14 -2.01
N VAL A 32 -5.43 12.17 -2.07
CA VAL A 32 -4.60 11.03 -2.45
C VAL A 32 -3.75 10.61 -1.25
N CYS A 33 -3.82 9.33 -0.89
CA CYS A 33 -2.89 8.71 0.04
C CYS A 33 -1.65 8.27 -0.73
N ARG A 34 -0.46 8.56 -0.21
CA ARG A 34 0.82 8.20 -0.83
C ARG A 34 1.70 7.41 0.11
N SER A 35 2.53 6.56 -0.47
CA SER A 35 3.58 5.80 0.21
C SER A 35 4.69 5.44 -0.77
N GLU A 36 5.79 4.94 -0.24
CA GLU A 36 6.91 4.43 -1.01
C GLU A 36 7.26 3.03 -0.54
N PHE A 37 7.66 2.16 -1.47
CA PHE A 37 8.05 0.80 -1.15
C PHE A 37 9.30 0.41 -1.93
N THR A 38 10.28 -0.13 -1.22
CA THR A 38 11.47 -0.76 -1.81
C THR A 38 11.52 -2.21 -1.35
N PRO A 39 11.13 -3.18 -2.19
CA PRO A 39 11.16 -4.59 -1.82
C PRO A 39 12.58 -5.06 -1.54
N LEU A 40 12.77 -5.79 -0.44
CA LEU A 40 14.06 -6.33 -0.02
C LEU A 40 14.28 -7.74 -0.62
N ALA A 41 15.49 -8.28 -0.48
CA ALA A 41 15.81 -9.62 -1.01
C ALA A 41 14.91 -10.73 -0.44
N ASN A 42 14.51 -10.63 0.83
CA ASN A 42 13.56 -11.54 1.49
C ASN A 42 12.09 -11.34 1.05
N HIS A 43 11.79 -10.33 0.23
CA HIS A 43 10.48 -10.09 -0.38
C HIS A 43 10.34 -10.76 -1.76
N CYS A 44 11.36 -11.48 -2.21
CA CYS A 44 11.38 -12.17 -3.49
C CYS A 44 10.32 -13.30 -3.55
N GLY A 45 9.60 -13.37 -4.66
CA GLY A 45 8.78 -14.53 -5.03
C GLY A 45 9.60 -15.57 -5.79
N TYR A 46 10.17 -15.18 -6.93
CA TYR A 46 11.08 -16.01 -7.75
C TYR A 46 12.02 -15.12 -8.57
N ASP A 47 13.19 -15.62 -8.95
CA ASP A 47 14.14 -14.99 -9.88
C ASP A 47 14.44 -13.50 -9.64
N GLY A 48 14.52 -13.08 -8.37
CA GLY A 48 14.77 -11.68 -8.00
C GLY A 48 13.57 -10.73 -8.24
N VAL A 49 12.39 -11.27 -8.53
CA VAL A 49 11.13 -10.54 -8.67
C VAL A 49 10.36 -10.59 -7.36
N THR A 50 9.85 -9.44 -6.93
CA THR A 50 9.06 -9.27 -5.72
C THR A 50 7.81 -10.15 -5.74
N HIS A 51 7.50 -10.80 -4.62
CA HIS A 51 6.30 -11.61 -4.50
C HIS A 51 5.03 -10.75 -4.70
N GLY A 52 4.15 -11.16 -5.63
CA GLY A 52 2.94 -10.38 -5.97
C GLY A 52 2.04 -10.10 -4.77
N GLY A 53 1.98 -11.01 -3.80
CA GLY A 53 1.26 -10.79 -2.55
C GLY A 53 1.74 -9.57 -1.75
N LEU A 54 3.04 -9.22 -1.79
CA LEU A 54 3.56 -8.03 -1.11
C LEU A 54 3.22 -6.74 -1.86
N ILE A 55 3.20 -6.79 -3.20
CA ILE A 55 2.69 -5.70 -4.04
C ILE A 55 1.22 -5.45 -3.70
N TYR A 56 0.42 -6.51 -3.62
CA TYR A 56 -0.97 -6.42 -3.19
C TYR A 56 -1.09 -5.84 -1.78
N SER A 57 -0.35 -6.35 -0.79
CA SER A 57 -0.40 -5.84 0.58
C SER A 57 -0.07 -4.35 0.66
N ALA A 58 0.95 -3.87 -0.06
CA ALA A 58 1.29 -2.46 -0.08
C ALA A 58 0.18 -1.59 -0.74
N LEU A 59 -0.44 -2.10 -1.82
CA LEU A 59 -1.57 -1.43 -2.47
C LEU A 59 -2.86 -1.45 -1.63
N ASP A 60 -3.14 -2.55 -0.94
CA ASP A 60 -4.26 -2.65 0.00
C ASP A 60 -4.09 -1.61 1.11
N ASP A 61 -2.89 -1.48 1.68
CA ASP A 61 -2.61 -0.52 2.74
C ASP A 61 -2.58 0.93 2.26
N VAL A 62 -2.12 1.27 1.06
CA VAL A 62 -2.22 2.66 0.57
C VAL A 62 -3.69 3.07 0.39
N MET A 63 -4.54 2.14 -0.05
CA MET A 63 -5.97 2.37 -0.13
C MET A 63 -6.60 2.44 1.26
N ALA A 64 -6.30 1.50 2.15
CA ALA A 64 -6.84 1.45 3.52
C ALA A 64 -6.42 2.67 4.34
N ASN A 65 -5.16 3.13 4.20
CA ASN A 65 -4.66 4.29 4.92
C ASN A 65 -5.37 5.60 4.56
N TRP A 66 -5.94 5.69 3.35
CA TRP A 66 -6.83 6.81 2.98
C TRP A 66 -8.00 6.95 3.97
N MET A 67 -8.62 5.84 4.38
CA MET A 67 -9.68 5.82 5.40
C MET A 67 -9.11 5.94 6.82
N PHE A 68 -8.06 5.18 7.12
CA PHE A 68 -7.48 5.10 8.46
C PHE A 68 -6.99 6.46 8.97
N LEU A 69 -6.25 7.20 8.15
CA LEU A 69 -5.75 8.54 8.47
C LEU A 69 -6.87 9.57 8.63
N LYS A 70 -8.05 9.31 8.05
CA LYS A 70 -9.27 10.11 8.24
C LYS A 70 -10.12 9.65 9.44
N GLY A 71 -9.62 8.69 10.23
CA GLY A 71 -10.32 8.18 11.41
C GLY A 71 -11.42 7.16 11.10
N VAL A 72 -11.51 6.66 9.86
CA VAL A 72 -12.52 5.65 9.47
C VAL A 72 -11.93 4.25 9.61
N ARG A 73 -12.69 3.34 10.23
CA ARG A 73 -12.36 1.91 10.27
C ARG A 73 -13.13 1.18 9.17
N ALA A 74 -12.40 0.44 8.33
CA ALA A 74 -12.96 -0.33 7.23
C ALA A 74 -12.22 -1.67 7.11
N TYR A 75 -12.82 -2.60 6.36
CA TYR A 75 -12.23 -3.89 6.04
C TYR A 75 -12.32 -4.11 4.54
N THR A 76 -11.31 -4.75 3.97
CA THR A 76 -11.30 -5.10 2.55
C THR A 76 -12.41 -6.11 2.26
N ALA A 77 -13.39 -5.72 1.44
CA ALA A 77 -14.51 -6.58 1.07
C ALA A 77 -14.22 -7.38 -0.22
N ARG A 78 -13.60 -6.74 -1.21
CA ARG A 78 -13.22 -7.31 -2.50
C ARG A 78 -12.03 -6.54 -3.05
N CYS A 79 -11.08 -7.25 -3.65
CA CYS A 79 -10.01 -6.66 -4.44
C CYS A 79 -9.99 -7.25 -5.86
N ASP A 80 -9.58 -6.44 -6.83
CA ASP A 80 -9.24 -6.83 -8.20
C ASP A 80 -7.93 -6.11 -8.54
N ILE A 81 -6.85 -6.87 -8.77
CA ILE A 81 -5.51 -6.36 -9.04
C ILE A 81 -5.05 -6.82 -10.42
N ARG A 82 -4.36 -5.93 -11.13
CA ARG A 82 -3.80 -6.23 -12.46
C ARG A 82 -2.31 -5.93 -12.47
N TYR A 83 -1.50 -6.97 -12.37
CA TYR A 83 -0.06 -6.85 -12.54
C TYR A 83 0.28 -6.52 -14.00
N LYS A 84 0.99 -5.42 -14.21
CA LYS A 84 1.36 -4.86 -15.51
C LYS A 84 2.84 -4.99 -15.83
N GLY A 85 3.68 -5.03 -14.81
CA GLY A 85 5.13 -5.16 -14.96
C GLY A 85 5.74 -5.95 -13.81
N ALA A 86 6.91 -6.53 -14.04
CA ALA A 86 7.71 -7.13 -12.98
C ALA A 86 8.27 -6.03 -12.07
N LEU A 87 8.37 -6.33 -10.77
CA LEU A 87 9.05 -5.48 -9.80
C LEU A 87 10.29 -6.20 -9.28
N PRO A 88 11.49 -5.90 -9.81
CA PRO A 88 12.72 -6.43 -9.25
C PRO A 88 12.89 -6.02 -7.78
N VAL A 89 13.46 -6.90 -6.96
CA VAL A 89 13.85 -6.54 -5.60
C VAL A 89 14.90 -5.43 -5.63
N GLY A 90 14.87 -4.53 -4.65
CA GLY A 90 15.72 -3.34 -4.56
C GLY A 90 15.24 -2.16 -5.41
N THR A 91 14.25 -2.33 -6.29
CA THR A 91 13.70 -1.24 -7.10
C THR A 91 12.75 -0.38 -6.28
N HIS A 92 13.04 0.91 -6.19
CA HIS A 92 12.19 1.87 -5.49
C HIS A 92 10.87 2.14 -6.25
N THR A 93 9.77 2.23 -5.53
CA THR A 93 8.43 2.45 -6.08
C THR A 93 7.65 3.50 -5.31
N LYS A 94 6.74 4.16 -6.02
CA LYS A 94 5.74 5.08 -5.46
C LYS A 94 4.37 4.44 -5.54
N LEU A 95 3.60 4.61 -4.47
CA LEU A 95 2.22 4.16 -4.36
C LEU A 95 1.29 5.34 -4.21
N GLU A 96 0.15 5.28 -4.88
CA GLU A 96 -0.95 6.22 -4.70
C GLU A 96 -2.26 5.46 -4.49
N GLY A 97 -3.12 5.96 -3.62
CA GLY A 97 -4.46 5.43 -3.37
C GLY A 97 -5.47 6.56 -3.21
N CYS A 98 -6.65 6.44 -3.82
CA CYS A 98 -7.72 7.43 -3.71
C CYS A 98 -9.10 6.78 -3.69
N CYS A 99 -10.07 7.47 -3.09
CA CYS A 99 -11.47 7.07 -3.10
C CYS A 99 -12.11 7.52 -4.42
N VAL A 100 -12.67 6.59 -5.19
CA VAL A 100 -13.38 6.89 -6.44
C VAL A 100 -14.88 6.97 -6.25
N ARG A 101 -15.42 6.33 -5.19
CA ARG A 101 -16.85 6.36 -4.90
C ARG A 101 -17.15 5.99 -3.45
N GLU A 102 -18.07 6.73 -2.85
CA GLU A 102 -18.63 6.43 -1.53
C GLU A 102 -20.11 6.06 -1.64
N ARG A 103 -20.53 4.97 -0.98
CA ARG A 103 -21.93 4.56 -0.88
C ARG A 103 -22.23 3.97 0.50
N GLY A 104 -22.70 4.82 1.40
CA GLY A 104 -23.02 4.42 2.77
C GLY A 104 -21.78 3.95 3.50
N ARG A 105 -21.66 2.64 3.74
CA ARG A 105 -20.49 2.02 4.40
C ARG A 105 -19.48 1.39 3.43
N LEU A 106 -19.71 1.52 2.12
CA LEU A 106 -18.84 0.97 1.08
C LEU A 106 -18.02 2.09 0.43
N PHE A 107 -16.70 1.94 0.48
CA PHE A 107 -15.74 2.80 -0.22
C PHE A 107 -15.16 2.01 -1.38
N GLN A 108 -15.28 2.55 -2.59
CA GLN A 108 -14.58 2.03 -3.75
C GLN A 108 -13.27 2.81 -3.87
N MET A 109 -12.17 2.08 -3.73
CA MET A 109 -10.82 2.63 -3.78
C MET A 109 -10.14 2.25 -5.09
N GLN A 110 -9.21 3.09 -5.52
CA GLN A 110 -8.28 2.77 -6.60
C GLN A 110 -6.87 3.06 -6.10
N GLY A 111 -5.94 2.15 -6.41
CA GLY A 111 -4.52 2.32 -6.12
C GLY A 111 -3.66 1.98 -7.32
N MET A 112 -2.44 2.51 -7.33
CA MET A 112 -1.42 2.17 -8.31
C MET A 112 -0.02 2.18 -7.70
N MET A 113 0.87 1.38 -8.26
CA MET A 113 2.28 1.32 -7.92
C MET A 113 3.13 1.55 -9.17
N VAL A 114 4.05 2.50 -9.11
CA VAL A 114 4.91 2.87 -10.24
C VAL A 114 6.37 2.76 -9.82
N ARG A 115 7.20 2.16 -10.68
CA ARG A 115 8.65 2.13 -10.48
C ARG A 115 9.26 3.51 -10.72
N THR A 116 10.17 3.95 -9.86
CA THR A 116 10.78 5.27 -10.02
C THR A 116 11.94 5.31 -11.00
N ASP A 117 12.52 4.16 -11.35
CA ASP A 117 13.63 4.05 -12.30
C ASP A 117 13.16 4.09 -13.77
N THR A 118 12.00 3.53 -14.07
CA THR A 118 11.45 3.44 -15.45
C THR A 118 10.14 4.20 -15.66
N ASN A 119 9.47 4.64 -14.59
CA ASN A 119 8.07 5.12 -14.62
C ASN A 119 7.07 4.08 -15.15
N GLU A 120 7.43 2.80 -15.13
CA GLU A 120 6.51 1.73 -15.51
C GLU A 120 5.51 1.44 -14.39
N LEU A 121 4.25 1.26 -14.78
CA LEU A 121 3.19 0.80 -13.90
C LEU A 121 3.43 -0.67 -13.53
N VAL A 122 3.50 -0.96 -12.23
CA VAL A 122 3.65 -2.31 -11.69
C VAL A 122 2.28 -2.97 -11.55
N ALA A 123 1.34 -2.29 -10.90
CA ALA A 123 0.00 -2.77 -10.60
C ALA A 123 -0.95 -1.60 -10.30
#